data_AF-A0A4C1Y7V6-F1
#
_entry.id   AF-A0A4C1Y7V6-F1
#
_cell.length_a   1.000
_cell.length_b   1.000
_cell.length_c   1.000
_cell.angle_alpha   90.00
_cell.angle_beta   90.00
_cell.angle_gamma   90.00
#
_symmetry.space_group_name_H-M   'P 1'
#
loop_
_entity.id
_entity.type
_entity.pdbx_description
1 polymer ?
#
loop_
_entity_poly.entity_id
_entity_poly.type
_entity_poly.pdbx_seq_one_letter_code
_entity_poly.pdbx_strand_id
1 'polypeptide(L)'
;MSAESSNLSNIEHRAVIKYFVKSKTLKEILKTWYQFFRICAFVYDGQKWARLFQQGRESCEDDPRPGRPVTVVSEENVRKSKK
;
A
#
# COMPACT_ATOMS: atom_id res chain seq x y z
N MET A 1 -7.83 -9.10 25.29
CA MET A 1 -8.69 -10.04 24.55
C MET A 1 -8.48 -9.82 23.06
N SER A 2 -8.11 -10.90 22.36
CA SER A 2 -8.09 -11.14 20.91
C SER A 2 -7.82 -10.00 19.92
N ALA A 3 -6.64 -10.07 19.30
CA ALA A 3 -6.46 -9.65 17.91
C ALA A 3 -5.92 -10.80 17.04
N GLU A 4 -6.21 -12.05 17.43
CA GLU A 4 -6.13 -13.23 16.55
C GLU A 4 -7.36 -13.24 15.61
N SER A 5 -7.61 -12.11 14.96
CA SER A 5 -8.62 -11.99 13.91
C SER A 5 -7.89 -11.64 12.64
N SER A 6 -7.62 -12.70 11.87
CA SER A 6 -7.44 -12.73 10.40
C SER A 6 -5.99 -12.66 9.89
N ASN A 7 -5.35 -13.84 9.89
CA ASN A 7 -3.96 -14.18 9.55
C ASN A 7 -3.54 -13.94 8.08
N LEU A 8 -3.34 -12.70 7.64
CA LEU A 8 -2.53 -12.41 6.45
C LEU A 8 -1.73 -11.13 6.68
N SER A 9 -0.48 -11.13 6.23
CA SER A 9 0.36 -9.94 6.15
C SER A 9 -0.14 -9.00 5.05
N ASN A 10 0.24 -7.72 5.13
CA ASN A 10 -0.13 -6.71 4.13
C ASN A 10 0.26 -7.11 2.69
N ILE A 11 1.37 -7.83 2.52
CA ILE A 11 1.82 -8.28 1.20
C ILE A 11 0.95 -9.42 0.65
N GLU A 12 0.56 -10.38 1.49
CA GLU A 12 -0.33 -11.47 1.09
C GLU A 12 -1.71 -10.94 0.74
N HIS A 13 -2.20 -10.00 1.53
CA HIS A 13 -3.41 -9.26 1.25
C HIS A 13 -3.40 -8.60 -0.14
N ARG A 14 -2.31 -7.93 -0.51
CA ARG A 14 -2.14 -7.32 -1.85
C ARG A 14 -2.07 -8.39 -2.95
N ALA A 15 -1.42 -9.52 -2.71
CA ALA A 15 -1.37 -10.63 -3.66
C ALA A 15 -2.77 -11.20 -3.96
N VAL A 16 -3.60 -11.36 -2.93
CA VAL A 16 -5.00 -11.79 -3.09
C VAL A 16 -5.79 -10.79 -3.95
N ILE A 17 -5.62 -9.48 -3.73
CA ILE A 17 -6.25 -8.45 -4.56
C ILE A 17 -5.76 -8.55 -6.01
N LYS A 18 -4.45 -8.67 -6.22
CA LYS A 18 -3.86 -8.80 -7.57
C LYS A 18 -4.46 -9.98 -8.33
N TYR A 19 -4.65 -11.11 -7.66
CA TYR A 19 -5.28 -12.30 -8.24
C TYR A 19 -6.72 -12.03 -8.69
N PHE A 20 -7.52 -11.41 -7.83
CA PHE A 20 -8.94 -11.19 -8.14
C PHE A 20 -9.22 -10.05 -9.11
N VAL A 21 -8.36 -9.02 -9.20
CA VAL A 21 -8.52 -7.92 -10.18
C VAL A 21 -8.61 -8.43 -11.62
N LYS A 22 -8.00 -9.59 -11.91
CA LYS A 22 -8.07 -10.22 -13.24
C LYS A 22 -9.40 -10.92 -13.56
N SER A 23 -10.23 -11.21 -12.57
CA SER A 23 -11.40 -12.10 -12.74
C SER A 23 -12.72 -11.57 -12.14
N LYS A 24 -12.66 -10.67 -11.16
CA LYS A 24 -13.83 -10.19 -10.40
C LYS A 24 -13.84 -8.68 -10.30
N THR A 25 -15.04 -8.14 -10.08
CA THR A 25 -15.20 -6.71 -9.83
C THR A 25 -14.75 -6.34 -8.42
N LEU A 26 -14.30 -5.09 -8.23
CA LEU A 26 -13.83 -4.58 -6.93
C LEU A 26 -14.89 -4.75 -5.82
N LYS A 27 -16.18 -4.62 -6.16
CA LYS A 27 -17.30 -4.80 -5.21
C LYS A 27 -17.38 -6.24 -4.69
N GLU A 28 -17.20 -7.22 -5.57
CA GLU A 28 -17.22 -8.64 -5.19
C GLU A 28 -16.01 -8.98 -4.33
N ILE A 29 -14.83 -8.46 -4.68
CA ILE A 29 -13.61 -8.64 -3.89
C ILE A 29 -13.80 -8.10 -2.48
N LEU A 30 -14.28 -6.85 -2.35
CA LEU A 30 -14.52 -6.22 -1.05
C LEU A 30 -15.59 -6.95 -0.23
N LYS A 31 -16.67 -7.43 -0.87
CA LYS A 31 -17.72 -8.21 -0.20
C LYS A 31 -17.17 -9.54 0.34
N THR A 32 -16.43 -10.29 -0.47
CA THR A 32 -15.75 -11.52 -0.04
C THR A 32 -14.79 -11.21 1.10
N TRP A 33 -14.02 -10.13 1.01
CA TRP A 33 -13.09 -9.72 2.05
C TRP A 33 -13.74 -9.39 3.39
N TYR A 34 -14.80 -8.59 3.37
CA TYR A 34 -15.54 -8.26 4.59
C TYR A 34 -16.13 -9.51 5.24
N GLN A 35 -16.61 -10.47 4.43
CA GLN A 35 -17.13 -11.75 4.92
C GLN A 35 -16.06 -12.67 5.51
N PHE A 36 -14.91 -12.81 4.85
CA PHE A 36 -13.85 -13.75 5.28
C PHE A 36 -12.97 -13.18 6.40
N PHE A 37 -12.57 -11.92 6.30
CA PHE A 37 -11.58 -11.33 7.20
C PHE A 37 -12.19 -10.43 8.27
N ARG A 38 -13.45 -10.01 8.14
CA ARG A 38 -14.13 -9.09 9.08
C ARG A 38 -13.35 -7.80 9.39
N ILE A 39 -12.35 -7.44 8.59
CA ILE A 39 -11.48 -6.26 8.79
C ILE A 39 -11.93 -5.14 7.85
N CYS A 40 -12.39 -4.02 8.43
CA CYS A 40 -12.74 -2.80 7.69
C CYS A 40 -11.53 -1.97 7.26
N ALA A 41 -10.37 -2.12 7.92
CA ALA A 41 -9.18 -1.31 7.67
C ALA A 41 -8.65 -1.46 6.22
N PHE A 42 -8.97 -2.57 5.57
CA PHE A 42 -8.51 -2.87 4.22
C PHE A 42 -9.39 -2.29 3.09
N VAL A 43 -10.51 -1.65 3.43
CA VAL A 43 -11.43 -1.11 2.41
C VAL A 43 -10.77 0.03 1.62
N TYR A 44 -10.06 0.93 2.29
CA TYR A 44 -9.38 2.05 1.63
C TYR A 44 -8.10 1.62 0.90
N ASP A 45 -7.22 0.85 1.57
CA ASP A 45 -5.97 0.39 0.95
C ASP A 45 -6.24 -0.62 -0.18
N GLY A 46 -7.20 -1.52 0.01
CA GLY A 46 -7.57 -2.50 -1.01
C GLY A 46 -8.13 -1.87 -2.30
N GLN A 47 -8.91 -0.79 -2.19
CA GLN A 47 -9.36 -0.03 -3.36
C GLN A 47 -8.20 0.63 -4.11
N LYS A 48 -7.24 1.20 -3.37
CA LYS A 48 -6.03 1.80 -3.95
C LYS A 48 -5.22 0.75 -4.71
N TRP A 49 -4.93 -0.39 -4.09
CA TRP A 49 -4.18 -1.48 -4.72
C TRP A 49 -4.88 -2.08 -5.92
N ALA A 50 -6.20 -2.28 -5.84
CA ALA A 50 -6.96 -2.77 -6.98
C ALA A 50 -6.84 -1.83 -8.19
N ARG A 51 -6.91 -0.52 -7.97
CA ARG A 51 -6.73 0.48 -9.03
C ARG A 51 -5.31 0.44 -9.62
N LEU A 52 -4.29 0.32 -8.78
CA LEU A 52 -2.90 0.21 -9.24
C LEU A 52 -2.68 -1.03 -10.11
N PHE A 53 -3.25 -2.18 -9.73
CA PHE A 53 -3.17 -3.40 -10.53
C PHE A 53 -3.94 -3.29 -11.85
N GLN A 54 -5.11 -2.62 -11.86
CA GLN A 54 -5.83 -2.31 -13.10
C GLN A 54 -5.01 -1.38 -14.02
N GLN A 55 -4.17 -0.51 -13.47
CA GLN A 55 -3.25 0.36 -14.20
C GLN A 55 -1.96 -0.35 -14.66
N GLY A 56 -1.84 -1.67 -14.43
CA GLY A 56 -0.70 -2.46 -14.89
C GLY A 56 0.46 -2.56 -13.87
N ARG A 57 0.28 -2.14 -12.61
CA ARG A 57 1.26 -2.43 -11.57
C ARG A 57 1.37 -3.95 -11.37
N GLU A 58 2.59 -4.46 -11.29
CA GLU A 58 2.80 -5.89 -11.00
C GLU A 58 3.32 -6.16 -9.60
N SER A 59 4.04 -5.22 -8.97
CA SER A 59 4.59 -5.42 -7.62
C SER A 59 3.54 -5.24 -6.53
N CYS A 60 3.59 -6.10 -5.51
CA CYS A 60 2.83 -5.96 -4.26
C CYS A 60 3.58 -5.12 -3.20
N GLU A 61 4.84 -4.76 -3.45
CA GLU A 61 5.63 -3.94 -2.54
C GLU A 61 5.29 -2.45 -2.70
N ASP A 62 5.41 -1.70 -1.61
CA ASP A 62 5.27 -0.24 -1.65
C ASP A 62 6.39 0.40 -2.47
N ASP A 63 6.10 1.53 -3.10
CA ASP A 63 7.14 2.32 -3.74
C ASP A 63 8.12 2.86 -2.69
N PRO A 64 9.40 3.05 -3.05
CA PRO A 64 10.37 3.70 -2.18
C PRO A 64 9.78 5.01 -1.67
N ARG A 65 9.68 5.14 -0.34
CA ARG A 65 9.16 6.39 0.24
C ARG A 65 10.15 7.50 -0.13
N PRO A 66 9.69 8.60 -0.75
CA PRO A 66 10.57 9.74 -0.98
C PRO A 66 11.09 10.18 0.38
N GLY A 67 12.39 10.01 0.58
CA GLY A 67 13.06 10.50 1.77
C GLY A 67 13.02 12.02 1.79
N ARG A 68 13.37 12.59 2.95
CA ARG A 68 13.78 13.99 2.99
C ARG A 68 14.94 14.12 1.99
N PRO A 69 14.88 15.04 1.02
CA PRO A 69 16.05 15.37 0.24
C PRO A 69 17.18 15.70 1.22
N VAL A 70 18.23 14.89 1.23
CA VAL A 70 19.51 15.30 1.84
C VAL A 70 20.07 16.32 0.86
N THR A 71 19.44 17.50 0.79
CA THR A 71 20.04 18.63 0.08
C THR A 71 21.29 18.98 0.85
N VAL A 72 22.39 18.39 0.39
CA VAL A 72 23.57 19.13 -0.02
C VAL A 72 24.01 20.11 1.06
N VAL A 73 24.84 19.57 1.97
CA VAL A 73 25.92 20.35 2.58
C VAL A 73 26.90 20.68 1.45
N SER A 74 26.52 21.55 0.52
CA SER A 74 27.51 22.25 -0.29
C SER A 74 28.15 23.29 0.61
N GLU A 75 29.45 23.52 0.44
CA GLU A 75 30.17 24.59 1.14
C GLU A 75 29.47 25.95 0.97
N GLU A 76 28.73 26.15 -0.13
CA GLU A 76 27.90 27.34 -0.37
C GLU A 76 26.82 27.55 0.70
N ASN A 77 26.11 26.49 1.10
CA ASN A 77 25.05 26.58 2.11
C ASN A 77 25.63 26.82 3.53
N VAL A 78 26.83 26.32 3.82
CA VAL A 78 27.53 26.51 5.11
C VAL A 78 28.10 27.92 5.24
N ARG A 79 28.55 28.55 4.14
CA ARG A 79 29.06 29.94 4.17
C ARG A 79 27.95 30.96 4.43
N LYS A 80 26.71 30.70 4.00
CA LYS A 80 25.57 31.61 4.23
C LYS A 80 25.06 31.62 5.68
N SER A 81 25.33 30.58 6.46
CA SER A 81 24.94 30.50 7.88
C SER A 81 25.97 31.10 8.85
N LYS A 82 27.13 31.57 8.36
CA LYS A 82 28.07 32.39 9.13
C LYS A 82 27.92 33.85 8.71
N LYS A 83 26.87 34.50 9.19
CA LYS A 83 26.78 35.96 9.22
C LYS A 83 26.23 36.39 10.57
#